data_AF-A0A7D8AEU6-F1
#
_entry.id   AF-A0A7D8AEU6-F1
#
_cell.length_a   1.000
_cell.length_b   1.000
_cell.length_c   1.000
_cell.angle_alpha   90.00
_cell.angle_beta   90.00
_cell.angle_gamma   90.00
#
_symmetry.space_group_name_H-M   'P 1'
#
loop_
_entity.id
_entity.type
_entity.pdbx_description
1 polymer ?
#
loop_
_entity_poly.entity_id
_entity_poly.type
_entity_poly.pdbx_seq_one_letter_code
_entity_poly.pdbx_strand_id
1 'polypeptide(L)'
;MLLIAVLVLAAVGGGVWLAIAQPWSASAPAADDRGVADPTPDADEPTATADESTTPSPDPSETPGIVACTDADVSVAAVTDADAYPAGVLPQLSISLTNTSGQDCTMNVGSSTQTFTVTSGADVWWRSTDCQSESSDLIVTLEAGKSVTSAAPVVWDRTRSSAETCDEKNRPRAPGGDASYHIAVSIGGFASEKAKQIILR
;
A
#
# COMPACT_ATOMS: atom_id res chain seq x y z
N MET A 1 26.59 -11.02 -47.50
CA MET A 1 27.85 -11.02 -46.72
C MET A 1 27.78 -10.16 -45.45
N LEU A 2 27.01 -9.06 -45.40
CA LEU A 2 26.82 -8.30 -44.15
C LEU A 2 25.94 -9.04 -43.11
N LEU A 3 25.05 -9.92 -43.56
CA LEU A 3 24.14 -10.72 -42.70
C LEU A 3 24.83 -11.88 -41.94
N ILE A 4 26.02 -12.29 -42.36
CA ILE A 4 26.78 -13.36 -41.66
C ILE A 4 27.65 -12.75 -40.55
N ALA A 5 28.10 -11.50 -40.72
CA ALA A 5 28.94 -10.81 -39.73
C ALA A 5 28.17 -10.39 -38.46
N VAL A 6 26.87 -10.13 -38.55
CA VAL A 6 26.05 -9.74 -37.38
C VAL A 6 25.65 -10.95 -36.53
N LEU A 7 25.49 -12.14 -37.15
CA LEU A 7 25.18 -13.37 -36.42
C LEU A 7 26.39 -13.94 -35.64
N VAL A 8 27.62 -13.56 -35.99
CA VAL A 8 28.84 -13.96 -35.25
C VAL A 8 29.10 -13.06 -34.03
N LEU A 9 28.58 -11.83 -34.02
CA LEU A 9 28.69 -10.92 -32.85
C LEU A 9 27.65 -11.22 -31.76
N ALA A 10 26.65 -12.07 -32.03
CA ALA A 10 25.66 -12.52 -31.04
C ALA A 10 26.14 -13.72 -30.17
N ALA A 11 27.37 -14.22 -30.35
CA ALA A 11 27.86 -15.44 -29.68
C ALA A 11 28.99 -15.24 -28.66
N VAL A 12 29.41 -14.00 -28.35
CA VAL A 12 30.57 -13.74 -27.45
C VAL A 12 30.19 -12.92 -26.20
N GLY A 13 28.92 -12.54 -26.02
CA GLY A 13 28.43 -11.83 -24.83
C GLY A 13 27.63 -12.67 -23.83
N GLY A 14 27.37 -13.95 -24.12
CA GLY A 14 26.61 -14.87 -23.28
C GLY A 14 27.43 -16.12 -22.99
N GLY A 15 28.13 -16.15 -21.85
CA GLY A 15 28.97 -17.29 -21.50
C GLY A 15 29.89 -17.04 -20.32
N VAL A 16 29.50 -16.16 -19.42
CA VAL A 16 30.13 -16.00 -18.10
C VAL A 16 29.24 -16.74 -17.12
N TRP A 17 29.82 -17.77 -16.49
CA TRP A 17 29.34 -18.55 -15.35
C TRP A 17 28.33 -19.69 -15.58
N LEU A 18 28.90 -20.85 -15.94
CA LEU A 18 28.51 -22.13 -15.38
C LEU A 18 28.73 -22.15 -13.85
N ALA A 19 27.90 -22.96 -13.17
CA ALA A 19 27.98 -23.41 -11.77
C ALA A 19 27.38 -22.48 -10.71
N ILE A 20 26.15 -22.80 -10.27
CA ILE A 20 25.87 -23.47 -8.99
C ILE A 20 24.54 -24.22 -9.15
N ALA A 21 24.65 -25.51 -9.39
CA ALA A 21 23.63 -26.45 -8.98
C ALA A 21 23.62 -26.46 -7.46
N GLN A 22 22.45 -26.39 -6.80
CA GLN A 22 22.11 -27.37 -5.77
C GLN A 22 20.59 -27.59 -5.70
N PRO A 23 20.15 -28.86 -5.67
CA PRO A 23 18.77 -29.32 -5.61
C PRO A 23 18.32 -29.46 -4.15
N TRP A 24 17.21 -28.84 -3.79
CA TRP A 24 16.67 -28.88 -2.43
C TRP A 24 15.57 -29.93 -2.52
N SER A 25 15.97 -31.20 -2.43
CA SER A 25 16.08 -31.97 -1.19
C SER A 25 14.72 -32.14 -0.55
N ALA A 26 14.27 -33.40 -0.65
CA ALA A 26 12.95 -33.89 -0.38
C ALA A 26 12.48 -33.68 1.06
N SER A 27 11.18 -33.43 1.17
CA SER A 27 10.40 -33.58 2.39
C SER A 27 10.49 -35.02 2.90
N ALA A 28 10.90 -35.18 4.17
CA ALA A 28 10.76 -36.43 4.92
C ALA A 28 9.46 -36.42 5.75
N PRO A 29 8.84 -37.59 6.00
CA PRO A 29 7.52 -37.71 6.62
C PRO A 29 7.57 -37.59 8.15
N ALA A 30 6.47 -37.10 8.73
CA ALA A 30 6.19 -37.17 10.16
C ALA A 30 5.97 -38.63 10.58
N ALA A 31 6.69 -39.05 11.63
CA ALA A 31 6.59 -40.37 12.22
C ALA A 31 5.52 -40.42 13.33
N ASP A 32 4.87 -41.58 13.37
CA ASP A 32 3.86 -42.06 14.30
C ASP A 32 4.12 -41.81 15.80
N ASP A 33 3.06 -41.31 16.42
CA ASP A 33 2.30 -41.81 17.57
C ASP A 33 2.72 -43.13 18.29
N ARG A 34 2.46 -43.10 19.61
CA ARG A 34 2.36 -44.19 20.62
C ARG A 34 3.61 -44.65 21.36
N GLY A 35 3.68 -44.22 22.63
CA GLY A 35 4.41 -44.87 23.71
C GLY A 35 3.70 -44.66 25.05
N VAL A 36 3.15 -45.75 25.58
CA VAL A 36 2.30 -45.93 26.77
C VAL A 36 3.06 -45.73 28.10
N ALA A 37 2.39 -45.20 29.14
CA ALA A 37 2.40 -45.76 30.51
C ALA A 37 1.54 -44.94 31.51
N ASP A 38 0.46 -45.56 32.01
CA ASP A 38 -0.08 -45.37 33.38
C ASP A 38 0.77 -46.25 34.33
N PRO A 39 0.99 -45.90 35.61
CA PRO A 39 -0.02 -46.21 36.63
C PRO A 39 -0.18 -45.15 37.75
N THR A 40 -1.42 -45.01 38.23
CA THR A 40 -1.85 -44.53 39.57
C THR A 40 -1.41 -45.56 40.64
N PRO A 41 -1.01 -45.24 41.91
CA PRO A 41 -1.97 -44.72 42.90
C PRO A 41 -1.47 -43.93 44.14
N ASP A 42 -2.48 -43.47 44.88
CA ASP A 42 -2.60 -43.27 46.32
C ASP A 42 -2.27 -41.92 46.97
N ALA A 43 -3.16 -41.64 47.93
CA ALA A 43 -3.37 -40.43 48.67
C ALA A 43 -2.27 -40.16 49.71
N ASP A 44 -1.99 -38.88 49.95
CA ASP A 44 -1.79 -38.38 51.31
C ASP A 44 -1.97 -36.86 51.34
N GLU A 45 -2.79 -36.42 52.28
CA GLU A 45 -3.02 -35.03 52.67
C GLU A 45 -1.83 -34.54 53.51
N PRO A 46 -1.41 -33.27 53.32
CA PRO A 46 -1.04 -32.50 54.50
C PRO A 46 -1.70 -31.11 54.50
N THR A 47 -2.34 -30.82 55.62
CA THR A 47 -2.67 -29.47 56.08
C THR A 47 -1.37 -28.71 56.41
N ALA A 48 -1.10 -27.57 55.76
CA ALA A 48 -0.21 -26.54 56.28
C ALA A 48 -0.38 -25.17 55.58
N THR A 49 -0.76 -24.20 56.40
CA THR A 49 -0.28 -22.80 56.44
C THR A 49 -0.40 -21.93 55.19
N ALA A 50 -1.28 -20.93 55.29
CA ALA A 50 -1.30 -19.75 54.43
C ALA A 50 0.05 -19.03 54.48
N ASP A 51 0.72 -18.98 53.33
CA ASP A 51 1.89 -18.15 53.06
C ASP A 51 1.43 -17.07 52.07
N GLU A 52 1.36 -15.82 52.51
CA GLU A 52 1.06 -14.66 51.67
C GLU A 52 2.22 -14.45 50.69
N SER A 53 2.18 -15.15 49.55
CA SER A 53 2.96 -14.77 48.38
C SER A 53 2.40 -13.48 47.80
N THR A 54 3.03 -12.36 48.12
CA THR A 54 2.89 -11.12 47.35
C THR A 54 3.50 -11.35 45.96
N THR A 55 2.70 -11.87 45.04
CA THR A 55 3.03 -11.84 43.62
C THR A 55 3.15 -10.38 43.21
N PRO A 56 4.28 -9.89 42.65
CA PRO A 56 4.30 -8.58 42.04
C PRO A 56 3.28 -8.61 40.89
N SER A 57 2.21 -7.84 41.04
CA SER A 57 1.29 -7.57 39.95
C SER A 57 2.12 -6.97 38.82
N PRO A 58 2.05 -7.46 37.57
CA PRO A 58 2.63 -6.73 36.46
C PRO A 58 1.96 -5.36 36.44
N ASP A 59 2.76 -4.31 36.63
CA ASP A 59 2.37 -2.97 36.22
C ASP A 59 1.91 -3.10 34.77
N PRO A 60 0.68 -2.68 34.41
CA PRO A 60 0.30 -2.59 33.01
C PRO A 60 1.18 -1.49 32.41
N SER A 61 2.37 -1.87 31.98
CA SER A 61 3.20 -1.05 31.10
C SER A 61 2.27 -0.69 29.96
N GLU A 62 1.91 0.59 29.89
CA GLU A 62 1.07 1.13 28.84
C GLU A 62 1.67 0.64 27.52
N THR A 63 0.99 -0.31 26.88
CA THR A 63 1.25 -0.58 25.47
C THR A 63 0.99 0.75 24.81
N PRO A 64 1.98 1.38 24.12
CA PRO A 64 1.77 2.68 23.51
C PRO A 64 0.47 2.61 22.72
N GLY A 65 -0.54 3.34 23.20
CA GLY A 65 -1.85 3.30 22.60
C GLY A 65 -1.69 3.68 21.13
N ILE A 66 -2.48 3.05 20.26
CA ILE A 66 -2.58 3.42 18.86
C ILE A 66 -3.08 4.87 18.83
N VAL A 67 -2.15 5.84 18.78
CA VAL A 67 -2.51 7.25 18.63
C VAL A 67 -2.91 7.43 17.17
N ALA A 68 -4.20 7.67 16.93
CA ALA A 68 -4.68 7.96 15.60
C ALA A 68 -4.20 9.36 15.18
N CYS A 69 -3.81 9.50 13.92
CA CYS A 69 -3.54 10.82 13.36
C CYS A 69 -4.81 11.68 13.39
N THR A 70 -4.66 12.98 13.60
CA THR A 70 -5.73 13.98 13.47
C THR A 70 -5.49 14.89 12.27
N ASP A 71 -6.50 15.68 11.88
CA ASP A 71 -6.39 16.65 10.78
C ASP A 71 -5.23 17.65 10.98
N ALA A 72 -4.89 17.95 12.24
CA ALA A 72 -3.80 18.88 12.56
C ALA A 72 -2.41 18.23 12.46
N ASP A 73 -2.35 16.90 12.49
CA ASP A 73 -1.09 16.15 12.50
C ASP A 73 -0.60 15.82 11.09
N VAL A 74 -1.49 15.79 10.09
CA VAL A 74 -1.18 15.26 8.76
C VAL A 74 -1.53 16.26 7.66
N SER A 75 -0.53 16.58 6.82
CA SER A 75 -0.75 17.26 5.55
C SER A 75 -0.81 16.25 4.40
N VAL A 76 -1.82 16.39 3.55
CA VAL A 76 -2.08 15.54 2.37
C VAL A 76 -1.83 16.33 1.09
N ALA A 77 -1.09 15.75 0.15
CA ALA A 77 -0.85 16.35 -1.16
C ALA A 77 -1.07 15.36 -2.30
N ALA A 78 -1.70 15.83 -3.38
CA ALA A 78 -1.72 15.13 -4.65
C ALA A 78 -0.36 15.28 -5.35
N VAL A 79 0.20 14.18 -5.83
CA VAL A 79 1.46 14.15 -6.56
C VAL A 79 1.21 13.57 -7.95
N THR A 80 1.83 14.17 -8.96
CA THR A 80 1.81 13.69 -10.33
C THR A 80 3.23 13.53 -10.84
N ASP A 81 3.46 12.57 -11.73
CA ASP A 81 4.78 12.29 -12.32
C ASP A 81 5.25 13.37 -13.31
N ALA A 82 4.33 14.21 -13.81
CA ALA A 82 4.63 15.39 -14.59
C ALA A 82 3.57 16.49 -14.38
N ASP A 83 3.88 17.71 -14.81
CA ASP A 83 2.94 18.83 -14.83
C ASP A 83 2.20 18.95 -16.18
N ALA A 84 2.74 18.33 -17.24
CA ALA A 84 2.14 18.35 -18.58
C ALA A 84 2.34 17.02 -19.31
N TYR A 85 1.30 16.57 -20.01
CA TYR A 85 1.26 15.25 -20.65
C TYR A 85 0.95 15.38 -22.15
N PRO A 86 1.85 14.94 -23.05
CA PRO A 86 1.56 14.82 -24.47
C PRO A 86 0.37 13.88 -24.74
N ALA A 87 -0.15 13.94 -25.98
CA ALA A 87 -1.14 12.99 -26.46
C ALA A 87 -0.66 11.54 -26.25
N GLY A 88 -1.53 10.71 -25.68
CA GLY A 88 -1.25 9.29 -25.41
C GLY A 88 -0.44 9.00 -24.14
N VAL A 89 0.15 10.01 -23.49
CA VAL A 89 0.79 9.84 -22.18
C VAL A 89 -0.30 9.94 -21.10
N LEU A 90 -0.29 8.99 -20.16
CA LEU A 90 -1.27 8.88 -19.09
C LEU A 90 -0.68 9.42 -17.78
N PRO A 91 -1.42 10.28 -17.04
CA PRO A 91 -1.00 10.74 -15.72
C PRO A 91 -0.89 9.60 -14.69
N GLN A 92 0.21 9.59 -13.95
CA GLN A 92 0.39 8.75 -12.78
C GLN A 92 0.14 9.60 -11.53
N LEU A 93 -0.88 9.22 -10.76
CA LEU A 93 -1.37 9.96 -9.60
C LEU A 93 -0.95 9.25 -8.31
N SER A 94 -0.36 9.98 -7.37
CA SER A 94 0.02 9.48 -6.06
C SER A 94 -0.47 10.41 -4.95
N ILE A 95 -0.51 9.90 -3.72
CA ILE A 95 -0.77 10.69 -2.51
C ILE A 95 0.53 10.78 -1.73
N SER A 96 0.89 11.98 -1.29
CA SER A 96 1.92 12.21 -0.28
C SER A 96 1.27 12.58 1.03
N LEU A 97 1.70 11.92 2.09
CA LEU A 97 1.34 12.19 3.47
C LEU A 97 2.57 12.75 4.19
N THR A 98 2.37 13.79 5.00
CA THR A 98 3.42 14.31 5.88
C THR A 98 2.86 14.43 7.28
N ASN A 99 3.46 13.74 8.25
CA ASN A 99 3.17 13.99 9.66
C ASN A 99 3.90 15.26 10.08
N THR A 100 3.15 16.34 10.30
CA THR A 100 3.65 17.65 10.70
C THR A 100 3.74 17.83 12.21
N SER A 101 3.29 16.83 12.98
CA SER A 101 3.35 16.84 14.43
C SER A 101 4.73 16.41 14.97
N GLY A 102 4.91 16.57 16.28
CA GLY A 102 6.09 16.10 16.99
C GLY A 102 5.96 14.68 17.56
N GLN A 103 4.92 13.92 17.21
CA GLN A 103 4.64 12.58 17.73
C GLN A 103 4.30 11.62 16.59
N ASP A 104 4.60 10.34 16.76
CA ASP A 104 4.17 9.32 15.82
C ASP A 104 2.65 9.14 15.93
N CYS A 105 2.00 8.92 14.79
CA CYS A 105 0.57 8.62 14.74
C CYS A 105 0.29 7.52 13.72
N THR A 106 -0.88 6.91 13.79
CA THR A 106 -1.31 5.83 12.90
C THR A 106 -2.55 6.22 12.12
N MET A 107 -2.66 5.76 10.88
CA MET A 107 -3.87 5.95 10.07
C MET A 107 -4.05 4.83 9.05
N ASN A 108 -5.29 4.62 8.63
CA ASN A 108 -5.59 3.76 7.49
C ASN A 108 -5.23 4.48 6.19
N VAL A 109 -4.29 3.91 5.45
CA VAL A 109 -3.86 4.36 4.12
C VAL A 109 -4.22 3.33 3.05
N GLY A 110 -5.09 2.38 3.36
CA GLY A 110 -5.60 1.40 2.41
C GLY A 110 -6.45 2.05 1.31
N SER A 111 -6.56 1.39 0.16
CA SER A 111 -7.35 1.86 -0.99
C SER A 111 -8.85 2.02 -0.68
N SER A 112 -9.34 1.37 0.38
CA SER A 112 -10.69 1.58 0.93
C SER A 112 -10.94 3.03 1.40
N THR A 113 -9.89 3.76 1.75
CA THR A 113 -9.96 5.14 2.26
C THR A 113 -9.32 6.15 1.32
N GLN A 114 -8.75 5.72 0.19
CA GLN A 114 -8.13 6.60 -0.79
C GLN A 114 -9.14 7.04 -1.85
N THR A 115 -9.13 8.32 -2.19
CA THR A 115 -9.89 8.84 -3.32
C THR A 115 -9.05 9.83 -4.09
N PHE A 116 -8.98 9.66 -5.41
CA PHE A 116 -8.48 10.65 -6.35
C PHE A 116 -9.67 11.22 -7.11
N THR A 117 -9.76 12.54 -7.24
CA THR A 117 -10.77 13.22 -8.03
C THR A 117 -10.11 14.15 -9.03
N VAL A 118 -10.46 13.98 -10.30
CA VAL A 118 -9.96 14.81 -11.40
C VAL A 118 -11.07 15.73 -11.89
N THR A 119 -10.80 17.03 -11.93
CA THR A 119 -11.76 18.05 -12.39
C THR A 119 -11.21 18.95 -13.47
N SER A 120 -12.11 19.58 -14.23
CA SER A 120 -11.82 20.71 -15.11
C SER A 120 -12.88 21.79 -14.88
N GLY A 121 -12.48 22.91 -14.26
CA GLY A 121 -13.44 23.87 -13.71
C GLY A 121 -14.30 23.23 -12.63
N ALA A 122 -15.62 23.36 -12.74
CA ALA A 122 -16.57 22.73 -11.83
C ALA A 122 -16.94 21.28 -12.22
N ASP A 123 -16.49 20.81 -13.40
CA ASP A 123 -16.85 19.49 -13.90
C ASP A 123 -15.94 18.41 -13.33
N VAL A 124 -16.53 17.37 -12.73
CA VAL A 124 -15.80 16.18 -12.29
C VAL A 124 -15.69 15.23 -13.46
N TRP A 125 -14.45 15.02 -13.90
CA TRP A 125 -14.15 14.12 -15.00
C TRP A 125 -14.03 12.69 -14.51
N TRP A 126 -13.31 12.46 -13.42
CA TRP A 126 -12.99 11.10 -13.00
C TRP A 126 -12.83 11.00 -11.49
N ARG A 127 -13.21 9.86 -10.92
CA ARG A 127 -12.91 9.49 -9.55
C ARG A 127 -12.34 8.08 -9.51
N SER A 128 -11.32 7.85 -8.69
CA SER A 128 -10.74 6.50 -8.50
C SER A 128 -11.76 5.50 -7.95
N THR A 129 -12.76 5.98 -7.22
CA THR A 129 -13.82 5.16 -6.63
C THR A 129 -14.88 4.77 -7.64
N ASP A 130 -14.99 5.46 -8.78
CA ASP A 130 -15.92 5.07 -9.83
C ASP A 130 -15.43 3.73 -10.40
N CYS A 131 -16.25 2.69 -10.22
CA CYS A 131 -15.97 1.32 -10.68
C CYS A 131 -14.82 0.61 -9.95
N GLN A 132 -14.43 1.07 -8.76
CA GLN A 132 -13.52 0.32 -7.89
C GLN A 132 -14.23 -0.94 -7.38
N SER A 133 -13.71 -2.12 -7.72
CA SER A 133 -14.24 -3.41 -7.26
C SER A 133 -13.49 -3.98 -6.07
N GLU A 134 -12.17 -3.78 -6.03
CA GLU A 134 -11.28 -4.30 -4.99
C GLU A 134 -10.75 -3.14 -4.15
N SER A 135 -10.91 -3.23 -2.84
CA SER A 135 -10.30 -2.30 -1.89
C SER A 135 -9.82 -3.03 -0.65
N SER A 136 -8.79 -2.50 0.00
CA SER A 136 -8.23 -3.07 1.21
C SER A 136 -7.86 -1.97 2.19
N ASP A 137 -7.88 -2.33 3.48
CA ASP A 137 -7.35 -1.52 4.56
C ASP A 137 -5.85 -1.78 4.74
N LEU A 138 -5.13 -0.74 5.13
CA LEU A 138 -3.72 -0.83 5.50
C LEU A 138 -3.44 0.22 6.57
N ILE A 139 -3.20 -0.20 7.80
CA ILE A 139 -2.79 0.72 8.87
C ILE A 139 -1.28 0.92 8.81
N VAL A 140 -0.84 2.17 8.77
CA VAL A 140 0.57 2.54 8.84
C VAL A 140 0.83 3.51 9.97
N THR A 141 2.04 3.47 10.50
CA THR A 141 2.57 4.51 11.38
C THR A 141 3.23 5.59 10.52
N LEU A 142 2.82 6.84 10.71
CA LEU A 142 3.52 8.01 10.22
C LEU A 142 4.42 8.53 11.34
N GLU A 143 5.73 8.33 11.18
CA GLU A 143 6.72 8.85 12.11
C GLU A 143 6.70 10.40 12.15
N ALA A 144 6.96 10.97 13.32
CA ALA A 144 6.99 12.41 13.53
C ALA A 144 7.90 13.13 12.51
N GLY A 145 7.36 14.16 11.85
CA GLY A 145 8.09 14.95 10.85
C GLY A 145 8.42 14.22 9.56
N LYS A 146 7.94 12.99 9.33
CA LYS A 146 8.24 12.23 8.11
C LYS A 146 7.16 12.37 7.06
N SER A 147 7.59 12.24 5.81
CA SER A 147 6.71 12.13 4.65
C SER A 147 6.80 10.75 4.03
N VAL A 148 5.66 10.22 3.61
CA VAL A 148 5.54 8.99 2.83
C VAL A 148 4.69 9.25 1.59
N THR A 149 4.99 8.56 0.49
CA THR A 149 4.21 8.63 -0.75
C THR A 149 3.66 7.25 -1.07
N SER A 150 2.47 7.18 -1.67
CA SER A 150 1.89 5.93 -2.17
C SER A 150 2.93 5.12 -2.96
N ALA A 151 3.09 3.85 -2.61
CA ALA A 151 4.09 2.99 -3.23
C ALA A 151 3.81 2.72 -4.71
N ALA A 152 2.53 2.61 -5.09
CA ALA A 152 2.09 2.45 -6.47
C ALA A 152 1.17 3.62 -6.86
N PRO A 153 1.43 4.27 -8.01
CA PRO A 153 0.54 5.32 -8.51
C PRO A 153 -0.73 4.73 -9.11
N VAL A 154 -1.82 5.49 -9.03
CA VAL A 154 -3.05 5.25 -9.78
C VAL A 154 -2.93 5.91 -11.15
N VAL A 155 -3.14 5.15 -12.22
CA VAL A 155 -3.08 5.68 -13.58
C VAL A 155 -4.48 6.16 -13.98
N TRP A 156 -4.61 7.45 -14.32
CA TRP A 156 -5.83 7.95 -14.94
C TRP A 156 -5.73 7.81 -16.46
N ASP A 157 -6.63 7.03 -17.05
CA ASP A 157 -6.64 6.69 -18.49
C ASP A 157 -7.13 7.83 -19.40
N ARG A 158 -7.30 9.04 -18.84
CA ARG A 158 -7.84 10.23 -19.51
C ARG A 158 -9.25 10.01 -20.05
N THR A 159 -10.08 9.24 -19.34
CA THR A 159 -11.50 9.11 -19.64
C THR A 159 -12.37 9.69 -18.52
N ARG A 160 -13.62 9.99 -18.88
CA ARG A 160 -14.65 10.36 -17.92
C ARG A 160 -15.13 9.12 -17.17
N SER A 161 -15.54 9.26 -15.91
CA SER A 161 -16.18 8.17 -15.15
C SER A 161 -17.40 8.63 -14.37
N SER A 162 -18.26 7.66 -14.12
CA SER A 162 -19.29 7.64 -13.09
C SER A 162 -19.56 6.19 -12.70
N ALA A 163 -20.24 5.97 -11.57
CA ALA A 163 -20.67 4.63 -11.15
C ALA A 163 -21.56 3.89 -12.18
N GLU A 164 -22.18 4.60 -13.11
CA GLU A 164 -23.04 4.02 -14.15
C GLU A 164 -22.27 3.59 -15.40
N THR A 165 -21.06 4.12 -15.59
CA THR A 165 -20.26 3.90 -16.81
C THR A 165 -19.34 2.69 -16.73
N CYS A 166 -19.46 1.85 -15.69
CA CYS A 166 -18.50 0.79 -15.39
C CYS A 166 -18.29 -0.21 -16.52
N ASP A 167 -19.37 -0.60 -17.19
CA ASP A 167 -19.34 -1.54 -18.31
C ASP A 167 -19.24 -0.85 -19.68
N GLU A 168 -19.18 0.48 -19.72
CA GLU A 168 -19.07 1.23 -20.97
C GLU A 168 -17.68 1.12 -21.58
N LYS A 169 -17.62 0.63 -22.82
CA LYS A 169 -16.37 0.47 -23.56
C LYS A 169 -15.81 1.78 -24.13
N ASN A 170 -16.65 2.82 -24.25
CA ASN A 170 -16.34 4.05 -24.98
C ASN A 170 -16.68 5.30 -24.16
N ARG A 171 -16.11 5.41 -22.95
CA ARG A 171 -16.28 6.62 -22.14
C ARG A 171 -15.66 7.84 -22.84
N PRO A 172 -16.23 9.05 -22.66
CA PRO A 172 -15.68 10.27 -23.23
C PRO A 172 -14.21 10.46 -22.85
N ARG A 173 -13.37 10.81 -23.84
CA ARG A 173 -11.96 11.14 -23.60
C ARG A 173 -11.82 12.58 -23.10
N ALA A 174 -10.97 12.77 -22.11
CA ALA A 174 -10.58 14.08 -21.63
C ALA A 174 -9.90 14.88 -22.75
N PRO A 175 -10.41 16.09 -23.08
CA PRO A 175 -9.77 16.98 -24.03
C PRO A 175 -8.27 17.19 -23.76
N GLY A 176 -7.48 17.19 -24.84
CA GLY A 176 -6.12 17.74 -24.86
C GLY A 176 -6.12 19.19 -25.33
N GLY A 177 -5.02 19.64 -25.96
CA GLY A 177 -4.93 21.00 -26.49
C GLY A 177 -4.74 22.06 -25.41
N ASP A 178 -3.81 21.81 -24.49
CA ASP A 178 -3.50 22.65 -23.34
C ASP A 178 -4.66 22.81 -22.34
N ALA A 179 -5.54 21.79 -22.28
CA ALA A 179 -6.61 21.71 -21.31
C ALA A 179 -6.06 21.48 -19.89
N SER A 180 -6.60 22.23 -18.93
CA SER A 180 -6.19 22.17 -17.53
C SER A 180 -7.06 21.23 -16.72
N TYR A 181 -6.43 20.35 -15.95
CA TYR A 181 -7.08 19.45 -15.00
C TYR A 181 -6.51 19.64 -13.61
N HIS A 182 -7.34 19.40 -12.59
CA HIS A 182 -6.96 19.52 -11.19
C HIS A 182 -7.23 18.19 -10.48
N ILE A 183 -6.22 17.71 -9.75
CA ILE A 183 -6.27 16.45 -9.01
C ILE A 183 -6.35 16.78 -7.53
N ALA A 184 -7.51 16.51 -6.94
CA ALA A 184 -7.69 16.51 -5.49
C ALA A 184 -7.60 15.07 -4.98
N VAL A 185 -7.06 14.89 -3.78
CA VAL A 185 -6.96 13.58 -3.14
C VAL A 185 -7.50 13.62 -1.71
N SER A 186 -7.97 12.47 -1.24
CA SER A 186 -8.30 12.23 0.17
C SER A 186 -7.81 10.85 0.58
N ILE A 187 -7.36 10.71 1.82
CA ILE A 187 -6.90 9.44 2.39
C ILE A 187 -7.16 9.40 3.89
N GLY A 188 -7.68 8.28 4.40
CA GLY A 188 -7.97 8.12 5.83
C GLY A 188 -8.92 9.17 6.42
N GLY A 189 -9.72 9.85 5.58
CA GLY A 189 -10.59 10.96 5.98
C GLY A 189 -10.00 12.36 5.80
N PHE A 190 -8.69 12.48 5.53
CA PHE A 190 -8.00 13.76 5.36
C PHE A 190 -7.92 14.16 3.89
N ALA A 191 -8.36 15.37 3.55
CA ALA A 191 -8.32 15.91 2.19
C ALA A 191 -7.04 16.71 1.92
N SER A 192 -6.59 16.73 0.66
CA SER A 192 -5.51 17.62 0.24
C SER A 192 -5.90 19.09 0.36
N GLU A 193 -5.01 19.91 0.91
CA GLU A 193 -5.23 21.36 1.05
C GLU A 193 -5.46 22.06 -0.30
N LYS A 194 -4.78 21.58 -1.34
CA LYS A 194 -4.84 22.12 -2.71
C LYS A 194 -4.85 20.98 -3.71
N ALA A 195 -5.57 21.18 -4.80
CA ALA A 195 -5.49 20.29 -5.94
C ALA A 195 -4.18 20.52 -6.72
N LYS A 196 -3.59 19.45 -7.23
CA LYS A 196 -2.44 19.50 -8.15
C LYS A 196 -2.96 19.75 -9.57
N GLN A 197 -2.52 20.84 -10.20
CA GLN A 197 -2.85 21.11 -11.60
C GLN A 197 -1.94 20.31 -12.54
N ILE A 198 -2.51 19.80 -13.63
CA ILE A 198 -1.78 19.26 -14.79
C ILE A 198 -2.35 19.80 -16.09
N ILE A 199 -1.55 19.77 -17.15
CA ILE A 199 -1.95 20.15 -18.51
C ILE A 199 -1.98 18.91 -19.41
N LEU A 200 -3.07 18.69 -20.13
CA LEU A 200 -3.12 17.71 -21.21
C LEU A 200 -2.89 18.41 -22.55
N ARG A 201 -1.81 18.02 -23.24
CA ARG A 201 -1.47 18.50 -24.59
C ARG A 201 -2.09 17.60 -25.66
#